data_AF-A0A2D8GJW0-F1
#
_entry.id   AF-A0A2D8GJW0-F1
#
_cell.length_a   1.000
_cell.length_b   1.000
_cell.length_c   1.000
_cell.angle_alpha   90.00
_cell.angle_beta   90.00
_cell.angle_gamma   90.00
#
_symmetry.space_group_name_H-M   'P 1'
#
loop_
_entity.id
_entity.type
_entity.pdbx_description
1 polymer ?
#
loop_
_entity_poly.entity_id
_entity_poly.type
_entity_poly.pdbx_seq_one_letter_code
_entity_poly.pdbx_strand_id
1 'polypeptide(L)'
;MLVLSFSTESYSDTFLFSKDNISFGCLDCGSSDEKSICSLYGNYGLEHSEYSIWNVNGIGNLQRQESPFSKNGKGLGIFDSNGDFKGHLHIDNSETNEFSKLLNYAWLDAKQSHFRTKQNFCKLMRQKFGY
;
A
#
# COMPACT_ATOMS: atom_id res chain seq x y z
N MET A 1 20.99 -36.08 4.66
CA MET A 1 20.70 -34.99 5.60
C MET A 1 20.30 -33.79 4.75
N LEU A 2 19.01 -33.46 4.71
CA LEU A 2 18.48 -32.41 3.83
C LEU A 2 18.58 -31.08 4.59
N VAL A 3 19.45 -30.18 4.14
CA VAL A 3 19.57 -28.84 4.73
C VAL A 3 18.49 -27.98 4.09
N LEU A 4 17.42 -27.71 4.85
CA LEU A 4 16.42 -26.72 4.46
C LEU A 4 17.00 -25.33 4.74
N SER A 5 17.51 -24.70 3.69
CA SER A 5 17.90 -23.30 3.71
C SER A 5 16.62 -22.46 3.73
N PHE A 6 16.20 -21.99 4.91
CA PHE A 6 15.18 -20.96 5.00
C PHE A 6 15.83 -19.62 4.63
N SER A 7 15.50 -19.09 3.46
CA SER A 7 15.79 -17.69 3.14
C SER A 7 14.98 -16.83 4.09
N THR A 8 15.65 -16.06 4.95
CA THR A 8 14.99 -14.98 5.70
C THR A 8 14.60 -13.91 4.68
N GLU A 9 13.30 -13.82 4.37
CA GLU A 9 12.76 -12.71 3.59
C GLU A 9 13.01 -11.42 4.37
N SER A 10 13.92 -10.58 3.87
CA SER A 10 14.23 -9.29 4.45
C SER A 10 13.28 -8.25 3.86
N TYR A 11 12.10 -8.10 4.47
CA TYR A 11 11.19 -7.02 4.13
C TYR A 11 11.79 -5.67 4.56
N SER A 12 11.59 -4.63 3.76
CA SER A 12 12.05 -3.28 4.07
C SER A 12 10.87 -2.46 4.58
N ASP A 13 10.38 -2.76 5.79
CA ASP A 13 9.17 -2.18 6.38
C ASP A 13 8.96 -0.70 6.02
N THR A 14 8.17 -0.49 4.96
CA THR A 14 7.84 0.82 4.41
C THR A 14 6.41 1.13 4.82
N PHE A 15 6.22 2.27 5.49
CA PHE A 15 4.96 2.64 6.13
C PHE A 15 4.27 3.80 5.43
N LEU A 16 2.94 3.82 5.57
CA LEU A 16 2.08 4.92 5.12
C LEU A 16 1.68 5.79 6.29
N PHE A 17 1.81 7.11 6.13
CA PHE A 17 1.41 8.09 7.12
C PHE A 17 0.61 9.24 6.51
N SER A 18 -0.38 9.76 7.24
CA SER A 18 -0.98 11.07 6.92
C SER A 18 -0.05 12.21 7.31
N LYS A 19 -0.40 13.43 6.90
CA LYS A 19 0.25 14.67 7.34
C LYS A 19 0.26 14.87 8.87
N ASP A 20 -0.68 14.25 9.57
CA ASP A 20 -0.86 14.35 11.02
C ASP A 20 -0.17 13.17 11.75
N ASN A 21 0.73 12.46 11.08
CA ASN A 21 1.49 11.31 11.58
C ASN A 21 0.63 10.11 12.03
N ILE A 22 -0.56 9.95 11.45
CA ILE A 22 -1.39 8.75 11.67
C ILE A 22 -0.94 7.68 10.68
N SER A 23 -0.64 6.47 11.17
CA SER A 23 -0.24 5.34 10.32
C SER A 23 -1.44 4.67 9.64
N PHE A 24 -1.25 4.33 8.36
CA PHE A 24 -2.21 3.65 7.50
C PHE A 24 -1.68 2.31 6.97
N GLY A 25 -0.79 1.69 7.75
CA GLY A 25 -0.26 0.37 7.47
C GLY A 25 1.06 0.41 6.73
N CYS A 26 1.47 -0.77 6.29
CA CYS A 26 2.77 -1.02 5.69
C CYS A 26 2.62 -1.64 4.30
N LEU A 27 3.51 -1.21 3.39
CA LEU A 27 3.47 -1.48 1.96
C LEU A 27 4.10 -2.81 1.60
N ASP A 28 5.18 -3.19 2.26
CA ASP A 28 6.04 -4.30 1.84
C ASP A 28 6.44 -5.28 2.96
N CYS A 29 5.81 -5.16 4.13
CA CYS A 29 5.78 -6.23 5.12
C CYS A 29 4.93 -7.40 4.61
N GLY A 30 5.27 -8.58 5.13
CA GLY A 30 4.61 -9.85 4.85
C GLY A 30 3.09 -9.75 4.72
N SER A 31 2.53 -10.44 3.73
CA SER A 31 1.08 -10.44 3.48
C SER A 31 0.25 -11.09 4.60
N SER A 32 0.91 -11.75 5.55
CA SER A 32 0.31 -12.28 6.78
C SER A 32 0.37 -11.30 7.97
N ASP A 33 1.12 -10.20 7.86
CA ASP A 33 1.21 -9.18 8.90
C ASP A 33 -0.10 -8.38 8.97
N GLU A 34 -0.64 -8.15 10.17
CA GLU A 34 -1.86 -7.36 10.39
C GLU A 34 -1.71 -5.86 10.01
N LYS A 35 -0.47 -5.38 9.94
CA LYS A 35 -0.11 -4.04 9.50
C LYS A 35 -0.05 -3.92 7.97
N SER A 36 0.07 -5.03 7.25
CA SER A 36 0.21 -5.01 5.79
C SER A 36 -1.09 -4.54 5.16
N ILE A 37 -0.99 -3.59 4.22
CA ILE A 37 -2.14 -3.18 3.40
C ILE A 37 -2.59 -4.30 2.46
N CYS A 38 -1.78 -5.36 2.30
CA CYS A 38 -2.14 -6.53 1.49
C CYS A 38 -2.66 -7.70 2.32
N SER A 39 -2.80 -7.52 3.63
CA SER A 39 -3.27 -8.56 4.53
C SER A 39 -4.75 -8.88 4.36
N LEU A 40 -5.08 -10.14 4.64
CA LEU A 40 -6.47 -10.58 4.86
C LEU A 40 -6.91 -10.41 6.33
N TYR A 41 -6.00 -9.95 7.18
CA TYR A 41 -6.21 -9.71 8.60
C TYR A 41 -5.87 -8.25 8.94
N GLY A 42 -6.21 -7.83 10.16
CA GLY A 42 -5.93 -6.47 10.63
C GLY A 42 -6.74 -5.39 9.91
N ASN A 43 -6.47 -4.12 10.25
CA ASN A 43 -7.32 -3.00 9.83
C ASN A 43 -6.91 -2.38 8.48
N TYR A 44 -5.68 -2.62 8.01
CA TYR A 44 -5.15 -1.87 6.85
C TYR A 44 -5.38 -2.57 5.52
N GLY A 45 -5.52 -3.90 5.53
CA GLY A 45 -5.84 -4.68 4.34
C GLY A 45 -7.35 -4.82 4.07
N LEU A 46 -8.20 -4.73 5.08
CA LEU A 46 -9.64 -5.02 4.95
C LEU A 46 -10.41 -3.90 4.27
N GLU A 47 -11.17 -4.21 3.21
CA GLU A 47 -11.89 -3.25 2.36
C GLU A 47 -13.03 -2.51 3.07
N HIS A 48 -13.44 -2.97 4.25
CA HIS A 48 -14.50 -2.36 5.06
C HIS A 48 -13.96 -1.55 6.24
N SER A 49 -12.66 -1.60 6.52
CA SER A 49 -12.04 -0.83 7.60
C SER A 49 -11.86 0.63 7.19
N GLU A 50 -12.16 1.57 8.07
CA GLU A 50 -11.97 3.01 7.80
C GLU A 50 -10.49 3.40 7.61
N TYR A 51 -9.57 2.60 8.18
CA TYR A 51 -8.11 2.77 8.08
C TYR A 51 -7.50 2.14 6.83
N SER A 52 -8.29 1.41 6.04
CA SER A 52 -7.81 0.74 4.83
C SER A 52 -7.92 1.64 3.60
N ILE A 53 -6.83 1.77 2.85
CA ILE A 53 -6.84 2.47 1.56
C ILE A 53 -7.77 1.81 0.56
N TRP A 54 -8.17 0.56 0.78
CA TRP A 54 -9.10 -0.17 -0.07
C TRP A 54 -10.57 0.13 0.23
N ASN A 55 -10.87 0.84 1.32
CA ASN A 55 -12.22 1.22 1.67
C ASN A 55 -12.65 2.53 0.98
N VAL A 56 -13.63 2.42 0.08
CA VAL A 56 -14.21 3.54 -0.68
C VAL A 56 -14.89 4.60 0.19
N ASN A 57 -15.34 4.22 1.38
CA ASN A 57 -15.97 5.11 2.35
C ASN A 57 -14.98 5.59 3.43
N GLY A 58 -13.77 5.03 3.47
CA GLY A 58 -12.72 5.34 4.43
C GLY A 58 -11.61 6.20 3.84
N ILE A 59 -10.37 5.91 4.21
CA ILE A 59 -9.18 6.62 3.66
C ILE A 59 -9.02 6.44 2.14
N GLY A 60 -9.58 5.38 1.55
CA GLY A 60 -9.61 5.17 0.09
C GLY A 60 -10.56 6.08 -0.71
N ASN A 61 -11.40 6.88 -0.05
CA ASN A 61 -12.41 7.70 -0.71
C ASN A 61 -11.81 8.75 -1.68
N LEU A 62 -12.35 8.84 -2.90
CA LEU A 62 -11.82 9.70 -3.97
C LEU A 62 -11.86 11.22 -3.69
N GLN A 63 -12.64 11.66 -2.69
CA GLN A 63 -12.80 13.06 -2.32
C GLN A 63 -11.90 13.47 -1.15
N ARG A 64 -11.24 12.52 -0.47
CA ARG A 64 -10.34 12.83 0.66
C ARG A 64 -8.97 13.24 0.16
N GLN A 65 -8.40 14.27 0.79
CA GLN A 65 -7.09 14.82 0.44
C GLN A 65 -5.95 13.81 0.64
N GLU A 66 -6.10 12.95 1.65
CA GLU A 66 -5.13 11.91 2.00
C GLU A 66 -5.33 10.62 1.20
N SER A 67 -6.40 10.51 0.41
CA SER A 67 -6.64 9.28 -0.36
C SER A 67 -5.60 9.13 -1.47
N PRO A 68 -4.93 7.97 -1.57
CA PRO A 68 -4.07 7.66 -2.70
C PRO A 68 -4.78 7.70 -4.06
N PHE A 69 -6.11 7.66 -4.06
CA PHE A 69 -6.94 7.62 -5.27
C PHE A 69 -7.59 8.97 -5.61
N SER A 70 -7.39 10.01 -4.81
CA SER A 70 -8.03 11.31 -5.05
C SER A 70 -7.29 12.13 -6.10
N LYS A 71 -7.97 12.47 -7.20
CA LYS A 71 -7.36 13.32 -8.26
C LYS A 71 -6.86 14.69 -7.78
N ASN A 72 -7.43 15.19 -6.68
CA ASN A 72 -7.12 16.51 -6.12
C ASN A 72 -6.40 16.41 -4.77
N GLY A 73 -6.08 15.20 -4.32
CA GLY A 73 -5.37 14.94 -3.07
C GLY A 73 -3.87 14.84 -3.27
N LYS A 74 -3.14 14.77 -2.17
CA LYS A 74 -1.69 14.46 -2.18
C LYS A 74 -1.41 12.99 -1.90
N GLY A 75 -2.38 12.24 -1.39
CA GLY A 75 -2.17 10.88 -0.93
C GLY A 75 -1.48 10.81 0.44
N LEU A 76 -1.01 9.60 0.78
CA LEU A 76 -0.32 9.32 2.04
C LEU A 76 1.19 9.40 1.84
N GLY A 77 1.93 9.89 2.83
CA GLY A 77 3.38 9.87 2.80
C GLY A 77 3.93 8.46 2.97
N ILE A 78 4.98 8.14 2.20
CA ILE A 78 5.73 6.88 2.26
C ILE A 78 7.00 7.13 3.06
N PHE A 79 7.24 6.29 4.07
CA PHE A 79 8.41 6.37 4.92
C PHE A 79 9.07 5.00 5.03
N ASP A 80 10.41 4.95 4.93
CA ASP A 80 11.13 3.70 5.20
C ASP A 80 11.26 3.43 6.71
N SER A 81 11.91 2.31 7.05
CA SER A 81 12.13 1.89 8.44
C SER A 81 13.05 2.82 9.24
N ASN A 82 13.82 3.70 8.59
CA ASN A 82 14.63 4.73 9.24
C ASN A 82 13.83 6.02 9.50
N GLY A 83 12.60 6.11 8.98
CA GLY A 83 11.76 7.31 9.04
C GLY A 83 12.05 8.31 7.92
N ASP A 84 12.79 7.92 6.88
CA ASP A 84 13.06 8.80 5.75
C ASP A 84 11.86 8.86 4.80
N PHE A 85 11.45 10.07 4.44
CA PHE A 85 10.37 10.30 3.47
C PHE A 85 10.79 9.90 2.05
N LYS A 86 9.98 9.08 1.38
CA LYS A 86 10.24 8.53 0.03
C LYS A 86 9.27 9.02 -1.05
N GLY A 87 8.39 9.98 -0.73
CA GLY A 87 7.34 10.47 -1.64
C GLY A 87 5.94 10.13 -1.12
N HIS A 88 4.92 10.35 -1.95
CA HIS A 88 3.55 10.02 -1.59
C HIS A 88 3.07 8.78 -2.34
N LEU A 89 2.25 7.96 -1.68
CA LEU A 89 1.45 6.92 -2.31
C LEU A 89 0.23 7.58 -2.96
N HIS A 90 0.21 7.63 -4.28
CA HIS A 90 -0.81 8.32 -5.05
C HIS A 90 -0.91 7.78 -6.49
N ILE A 91 -2.11 7.81 -7.09
CA ILE A 91 -2.34 7.33 -8.47
C ILE A 91 -1.89 8.33 -9.56
N ASP A 92 -1.23 9.42 -9.21
CA ASP A 92 -0.74 10.39 -10.21
C ASP A 92 0.51 9.85 -10.91
N ASN A 93 0.55 10.02 -12.23
CA ASN A 93 1.68 9.68 -13.09
C ASN A 93 2.94 10.53 -12.79
N SER A 94 2.80 11.65 -12.09
CA SER A 94 3.92 12.49 -11.67
C SER A 94 4.76 11.87 -10.54
N GLU A 95 4.21 10.92 -9.78
CA GLU A 95 4.93 10.22 -8.73
C GLU A 95 6.02 9.31 -9.30
N THR A 96 7.25 9.48 -8.82
CA THR A 96 8.42 8.75 -9.32
C THR A 96 8.74 7.51 -8.50
N ASN A 97 8.18 7.40 -7.29
CA ASN A 97 8.37 6.26 -6.42
C ASN A 97 7.67 5.01 -6.97
N GLU A 98 8.26 3.85 -6.68
CA GLU A 98 7.83 2.60 -7.31
C GLU A 98 6.46 2.13 -6.81
N PHE A 99 6.15 2.35 -5.53
CA PHE A 99 4.86 1.98 -4.94
C PHE A 99 3.70 2.70 -5.64
N SER A 100 3.83 4.00 -5.89
CA SER A 100 2.83 4.78 -6.62
C SER A 100 2.68 4.35 -8.08
N LYS A 101 3.79 4.02 -8.75
CA LYS A 101 3.72 3.49 -10.13
C LYS A 101 2.94 2.19 -10.19
N LEU A 102 3.21 1.26 -9.28
CA LEU A 102 2.47 -0.01 -9.18
C LEU A 102 0.99 0.22 -8.82
N LEU A 103 0.71 1.12 -7.88
CA LEU A 103 -0.65 1.46 -7.48
C LEU A 103 -1.45 2.03 -8.67
N ASN A 104 -0.88 2.99 -9.38
CA ASN A 104 -1.51 3.61 -10.53
C ASN A 104 -1.72 2.60 -11.68
N TYR A 105 -0.72 1.76 -11.98
CA TYR A 105 -0.88 0.69 -12.96
C TYR A 105 -2.03 -0.25 -12.57
N ALA A 106 -2.06 -0.70 -11.32
CA ALA A 106 -3.13 -1.57 -10.81
C ALA A 106 -4.51 -0.89 -10.87
N TRP A 107 -4.58 0.42 -10.57
CA TRP A 107 -5.80 1.23 -10.60
C TRP A 107 -6.39 1.35 -12.01
N LEU A 108 -5.53 1.61 -13.00
CA LEU A 108 -5.93 1.72 -14.41
C LEU A 108 -6.38 0.35 -14.97
N ASP A 109 -5.61 -0.71 -14.72
CA ASP A 109 -5.94 -2.08 -15.16
C ASP A 109 -7.26 -2.57 -14.54
N ALA A 110 -7.48 -2.25 -13.27
CA ALA A 110 -8.69 -2.58 -12.53
C ALA A 110 -9.92 -1.77 -12.93
N LYS A 111 -9.81 -0.83 -13.90
CA LYS A 111 -10.87 0.11 -14.28
C LYS A 111 -11.42 0.87 -13.07
N GLN A 112 -10.52 1.33 -12.19
CA GLN A 112 -10.87 2.20 -11.05
C GLN A 112 -11.76 1.53 -9.98
N SER A 113 -11.64 0.21 -9.82
CA SER A 113 -12.29 -0.55 -8.75
C SER A 113 -11.32 -0.78 -7.60
N HIS A 114 -11.60 -0.29 -6.39
CA HIS A 114 -10.73 -0.52 -5.21
C HIS A 114 -10.46 -1.99 -4.94
N PHE A 115 -11.50 -2.83 -5.01
CA PHE A 115 -11.38 -4.28 -4.79
C PHE A 115 -10.41 -4.93 -5.79
N ARG A 116 -10.59 -4.68 -7.09
CA ARG A 116 -9.69 -5.25 -8.12
C ARG A 116 -8.31 -4.62 -8.07
N THR A 117 -8.22 -3.34 -7.72
CA THR A 117 -6.94 -2.63 -7.58
C THR A 117 -6.12 -3.25 -6.46
N LYS A 118 -6.73 -3.54 -5.30
CA LYS A 118 -6.06 -4.27 -4.21
C LYS A 118 -5.50 -5.61 -4.70
N GLN A 119 -6.31 -6.41 -5.38
CA GLN A 119 -5.88 -7.72 -5.90
C GLN A 119 -4.68 -7.60 -6.84
N ASN A 120 -4.74 -6.66 -7.79
CA ASN A 120 -3.68 -6.41 -8.76
C ASN A 120 -2.42 -5.85 -8.09
N PHE A 121 -2.57 -4.81 -7.27
CA PHE A 121 -1.48 -4.17 -6.55
C PHE A 121 -0.75 -5.16 -5.65
N CYS A 122 -1.47 -5.89 -4.79
CA CYS A 122 -0.88 -6.87 -3.89
C CYS A 122 -0.26 -8.07 -4.63
N LYS A 123 -0.70 -8.39 -5.85
CA LYS A 123 0.00 -9.37 -6.69
C LYS A 123 1.34 -8.81 -7.19
N LEU A 124 1.35 -7.57 -7.69
CA LEU A 124 2.56 -6.90 -8.19
C LEU A 124 3.59 -6.69 -7.08
N MET A 125 3.13 -6.29 -5.90
CA MET A 125 3.98 -6.12 -4.73
C MET A 125 4.71 -7.41 -4.36
N ARG A 126 3.98 -8.53 -4.26
CA ARG A 126 4.59 -9.84 -3.97
C ARG A 126 5.59 -10.28 -5.04
N GLN A 127 5.29 -10.04 -6.31
CA GLN A 127 6.21 -10.35 -7.41
C GLN A 127 7.49 -9.51 -7.38
N LYS A 128 7.41 -8.27 -6.90
CA LYS A 128 8.54 -7.34 -6.91
C LYS A 128 9.38 -7.37 -5.63
N PHE A 129 8.73 -7.50 -4.49
CA PHE A 129 9.35 -7.38 -3.16
C PHE A 129 9.44 -8.71 -2.40
N GLY A 130 8.75 -9.76 -2.88
CA GLY A 130 8.95 -11.14 -2.41
C GLY A 130 8.34 -11.44 -1.04
N TYR A 131 7.06 -11.11 -0.84
CA TYR A 131 6.31 -11.32 0.42
C TYR A 131 4.92 -11.97 0.24
#